data_AF-A0A6G0HG23-F1
#
_entry.id   AF-A0A6G0HG23-F1
#
_cell.length_a   1.000
_cell.length_b   1.000
_cell.length_c   1.000
_cell.angle_alpha   90.00
_cell.angle_beta   90.00
_cell.angle_gamma   90.00
#
_symmetry.space_group_name_H-M   'P 1'
#
loop_
_entity.id
_entity.type
_entity.pdbx_description
1 polymer ?
#
loop_
_entity_poly.entity_id
_entity_poly.type
_entity_poly.pdbx_seq_one_letter_code
_entity_poly.pdbx_strand_id
1 'polypeptide(L)'
;MNYFGILHKLFTLFSASTQRWAILKKHVGITLKMWTDTRWESKVKSVEPLRYEAAAVREALIEVRDHTKDPIIKVEAQSLSEEVGSFRFSICTVVWYDILSQTHHVSKLMQSPSMQVDVAVSLLNRVEKDLQSYRATGFVTAQMAAKDICEEMNVEAVLQQKRLRSTKRHFTYEASDEPLSDALKKLEVTFFNVVVDAAASAVRERFSTLQNVKEKFGVLSNFKNLQDSELQKECETLQTTLHFKGHSDVDGRELVQELKNFPDLPSKSMTLLELLTFIHEKELAEIYPNLWTALRIGLTLPVTVAGAERSFSKLKLIKTYLRSTMSQERLSGLSIISINYAVAEQISYDDVIDEFASKKARKVKF
;
A
#
# COMPACT_ATOMS: atom_id res chain seq x y z
N MET A 1 -1.61 12.21 23.45
CA MET A 1 -1.17 12.47 22.06
C MET A 1 -1.28 11.16 21.29
N ASN A 2 -1.63 11.17 19.99
CA ASN A 2 -1.70 9.95 19.19
C ASN A 2 -0.27 9.47 18.83
N TYR A 3 -0.05 8.16 18.68
CA TYR A 3 1.24 7.54 18.36
C TYR A 3 1.94 8.18 17.16
N PHE A 4 1.25 8.30 16.02
CA PHE A 4 1.80 8.95 14.82
C PHE A 4 2.09 10.46 15.01
N GLY A 5 1.41 11.11 15.97
CA GLY A 5 1.74 12.48 16.35
C GLY A 5 3.09 12.59 17.06
N ILE A 6 3.47 11.57 17.83
CA ILE A 6 4.80 11.47 18.46
C ILE A 6 5.87 11.23 17.38
N LEU A 7 5.62 10.31 16.43
CA LEU A 7 6.52 10.08 15.30
C LEU A 7 6.79 11.36 14.50
N HIS A 8 5.74 12.14 14.25
CA HIS A 8 5.85 13.40 13.54
C HIS A 8 6.71 14.39 14.33
N LYS A 9 6.47 14.53 15.64
CA LYS A 9 7.28 15.40 16.51
C LYS A 9 8.75 14.98 16.57
N LEU A 10 9.04 13.68 16.66
CA LEU A 10 10.41 13.16 16.60
C LEU A 10 11.11 13.62 15.32
N PHE A 11 10.48 13.40 14.17
CA PHE A 11 11.03 13.83 12.90
C PHE A 11 11.21 15.36 12.83
N THR A 12 10.21 16.14 13.22
CA THR A 12 10.23 17.60 13.18
C THR A 12 11.31 18.17 14.11
N LEU A 13 11.49 17.62 15.30
CA LEU A 13 12.55 18.02 16.23
C LEU A 13 13.93 17.84 15.60
N PHE A 14 14.23 16.66 15.06
CA PHE A 14 15.56 16.39 14.49
C PHE A 14 15.79 17.12 13.16
N SER A 15 14.80 17.15 12.26
CA SER A 15 14.94 17.76 10.93
C SER A 15 15.00 19.29 10.94
N ALA A 16 14.49 19.94 11.99
CA ALA A 16 14.50 21.39 12.11
C ALA A 16 15.88 21.98 12.45
N SER A 17 16.94 21.18 12.66
CA SER A 17 18.32 21.69 12.77
C SER A 17 19.34 20.68 12.23
N THR A 18 20.31 21.17 11.45
CA THR A 18 21.42 20.35 10.93
C THR A 18 22.26 19.75 12.06
N GLN A 19 22.42 20.46 13.17
CA GLN A 19 23.15 19.96 14.35
C GLN A 19 22.39 18.80 15.02
N ARG A 20 21.07 18.94 15.22
CA ARG A 20 20.23 17.87 15.78
C ARG A 20 20.20 16.66 14.86
N TRP A 21 20.12 16.89 13.55
CA TRP A 21 20.18 15.82 12.56
C TRP A 21 21.53 15.07 12.58
N ALA A 22 22.64 15.78 12.80
CA ALA A 22 23.95 15.16 12.96
C ALA A 22 24.03 14.31 14.24
N ILE A 23 23.47 14.79 15.36
CA ILE A 23 23.35 14.01 16.60
C ILE A 23 22.56 12.72 16.35
N LEU A 24 21.40 12.80 15.69
CA LEU A 24 20.61 11.62 15.35
C LEU A 24 21.44 10.59 14.56
N LYS A 25 22.10 11.03 13.48
CA LYS A 25 22.92 10.17 12.61
C LYS A 25 24.14 9.53 13.28
N LYS A 26 24.61 10.11 14.39
CA LYS A 26 25.69 9.52 15.19
C LYS A 26 25.22 8.27 15.93
N HIS A 27 23.94 8.21 16.30
CA HIS A 27 23.36 7.12 17.08
C HIS A 27 22.62 6.09 16.24
N VAL A 28 21.87 6.51 15.22
CA VAL A 28 20.98 5.62 14.46
C VAL A 28 21.62 5.18 13.13
N GLY A 29 21.49 3.89 12.81
CA GLY A 29 21.78 3.35 11.48
C GLY A 29 20.62 3.59 10.52
N ILE A 30 19.39 3.55 11.03
CA ILE A 30 18.16 3.79 10.26
C ILE A 30 17.61 5.17 10.58
N THR A 31 17.64 6.08 9.59
CA THR A 31 17.18 7.46 9.81
C THR A 31 15.66 7.56 9.94
N LEU A 32 15.19 8.40 10.86
CA LEU A 32 13.78 8.80 10.98
C LEU A 32 13.25 9.40 9.68
N LYS A 33 12.06 8.98 9.27
CA LYS A 33 11.37 9.52 8.09
C LYS A 33 10.06 10.16 8.46
N MET A 34 9.76 11.28 7.80
CA MET A 34 8.44 11.89 7.86
C MET A 34 7.41 10.92 7.29
N TRP A 35 6.34 10.69 8.03
CA TRP A 35 5.16 10.03 7.47
C TRP A 35 4.24 11.09 6.84
N THR A 36 3.61 10.74 5.73
CA THR A 36 2.67 11.61 5.00
C THR A 36 1.34 10.90 4.82
N ASP A 37 0.22 11.62 4.94
CA ASP A 37 -1.13 11.06 4.72
C ASP A 37 -1.30 10.46 3.32
N THR A 38 -0.68 11.07 2.31
CA THR A 38 -0.80 10.65 0.90
C THR A 38 0.02 9.42 0.53
N ARG A 39 1.02 9.03 1.33
CA ARG A 39 1.88 7.86 1.05
C ARG A 39 1.90 6.94 2.24
N TRP A 40 0.92 6.05 2.31
CA TRP A 40 0.81 5.06 3.37
C TRP A 40 2.08 4.19 3.52
N GLU A 41 2.82 3.95 2.42
CA GLU A 41 4.14 3.27 2.41
C GLU A 41 5.20 3.97 3.30
N SER A 42 5.08 5.29 3.51
CA SER A 42 5.99 6.05 4.38
C SER A 42 5.81 5.71 5.86
N LYS A 43 4.63 5.21 6.25
CA LYS A 43 4.31 4.92 7.66
C LYS A 43 5.18 3.78 8.20
N VAL A 44 5.39 2.71 7.44
CA VAL A 44 6.26 1.59 7.85
C VAL A 44 7.67 2.09 8.14
N LYS A 45 8.24 2.85 7.20
CA LYS A 45 9.60 3.40 7.29
C LYS A 45 9.75 4.45 8.39
N SER A 46 8.64 5.03 8.88
CA SER A 46 8.65 5.96 10.02
C SER A 46 8.62 5.26 11.37
N VAL A 47 8.08 4.03 11.41
CA VAL A 47 8.00 3.19 12.61
C VAL A 47 9.25 2.32 12.77
N GLU A 48 9.81 1.86 11.65
CA GLU A 48 10.98 0.97 11.57
C GLU A 48 12.18 1.39 12.45
N PRO A 49 12.63 2.66 12.48
CA PRO A 49 13.73 3.07 13.37
C PRO A 49 13.41 2.85 14.84
N LEU A 50 12.16 3.04 15.26
CA LEU A 50 11.74 2.86 16.64
C LEU A 50 11.48 1.38 16.97
N ARG A 51 11.30 0.53 15.97
CA ARG A 51 11.15 -0.91 16.20
C ARG A 51 12.48 -1.59 16.51
N TYR A 52 13.57 -1.12 15.88
CA TYR A 52 14.88 -1.78 15.91
C TYR A 52 15.99 -0.95 16.58
N GLU A 53 15.84 0.37 16.66
CA GLU A 53 16.85 1.28 17.19
C GLU A 53 16.24 2.25 18.22
N ALA A 54 15.21 1.82 18.96
CA ALA A 54 14.52 2.65 19.96
C ALA A 54 15.49 3.25 20.99
N ALA A 55 16.42 2.43 21.49
CA ALA A 55 17.44 2.85 22.45
C ALA A 55 18.35 3.94 21.86
N ALA A 56 18.84 3.76 20.63
CA ALA A 56 19.67 4.76 19.96
C ALA A 56 18.92 6.07 19.71
N VAL A 57 17.64 6.00 19.32
CA VAL A 57 16.79 7.20 19.16
C VAL A 57 16.61 7.92 20.50
N ARG A 58 16.42 7.17 21.60
CA ARG A 58 16.28 7.73 22.94
C ARG A 58 17.58 8.40 23.41
N GLU A 59 18.74 7.78 23.21
CA GLU A 59 20.04 8.37 23.53
C GLU A 59 20.32 9.63 22.70
N ALA A 60 19.93 9.65 21.43
CA ALA A 60 20.02 10.86 20.62
C ALA A 60 19.16 12.01 21.17
N LEU A 61 17.96 11.74 21.71
CA LEU A 61 17.11 12.75 22.35
C LEU A 61 17.74 13.28 23.64
N ILE A 62 18.36 12.41 24.43
CA ILE A 62 19.08 12.77 25.65
C ILE A 62 20.28 13.66 25.29
N GLU A 63 21.06 13.30 24.26
CA GLU A 63 22.17 14.13 23.78
C GLU A 63 21.69 15.51 23.30
N VAL A 64 20.56 15.59 22.57
CA VAL A 64 19.96 16.87 22.16
C VAL A 64 19.55 17.72 23.35
N ARG A 65 18.94 17.12 24.38
CA ARG A 65 18.55 17.79 25.62
C ARG A 65 19.75 18.41 26.35
N ASP A 66 20.87 17.71 26.35
CA ASP A 66 22.06 18.13 27.09
C ASP A 66 22.88 19.18 26.33
N HIS A 67 22.83 19.17 25.00
CA HIS A 67 23.56 20.14 24.16
C HIS A 67 22.77 21.43 23.88
N THR A 68 21.43 21.40 23.94
CA THR A 68 20.62 22.58 23.62
C THR A 68 20.59 23.59 24.75
N LYS A 69 20.70 24.88 24.40
CA LYS A 69 20.51 26.00 25.33
C LYS A 69 19.04 26.46 25.41
N ASP A 70 18.24 26.12 24.40
CA ASP A 70 16.83 26.52 24.33
C ASP A 70 15.99 25.69 25.31
N PRO A 71 15.34 26.31 26.30
CA PRO A 71 14.52 25.59 27.27
C PRO A 71 13.34 24.86 26.63
N ILE A 72 12.78 25.37 25.54
CA ILE A 72 11.63 24.74 24.84
C ILE A 72 12.08 23.41 24.24
N ILE A 73 13.19 23.42 23.50
CA ILE A 73 13.77 22.22 22.87
C ILE A 73 14.19 21.22 23.94
N LYS A 74 14.72 21.70 25.07
CA LYS A 74 15.14 20.84 26.19
C LYS A 74 13.95 20.07 26.78
N VAL A 75 12.84 20.78 27.06
CA VAL A 75 11.61 20.16 27.56
C VAL A 75 11.00 19.22 26.52
N GLU A 76 10.98 19.61 25.25
CA GLU A 76 10.46 18.78 24.17
C GLU A 76 11.26 17.48 24.02
N ALA A 77 12.60 17.57 23.95
CA ALA A 77 13.48 16.41 23.84
C ALA A 77 13.35 15.47 25.06
N GLN A 78 13.28 16.03 26.27
CA GLN A 78 13.05 15.25 27.48
C GLN A 78 11.70 14.50 27.41
N SER A 79 10.61 15.21 27.09
CA SER A 79 9.28 14.59 27.01
C SER A 79 9.19 13.48 25.96
N LEU A 80 9.87 13.65 24.81
CA LEU A 80 9.93 12.64 23.77
C LEU A 80 10.78 11.44 24.19
N SER A 81 11.87 11.65 24.93
CA SER A 81 12.71 10.56 25.45
C SER A 81 11.97 9.69 26.47
N GLU A 82 11.11 10.31 27.30
CA GLU A 82 10.25 9.62 28.26
C GLU A 82 9.14 8.83 27.56
N GLU A 83 8.51 9.42 26.54
CA GLU A 83 7.49 8.74 25.74
C GLU A 83 8.07 7.53 24.98
N VAL A 84 9.22 7.70 24.30
CA VAL A 84 9.91 6.60 23.59
C VAL A 84 10.32 5.48 24.56
N GLY A 85 10.75 5.85 25.77
CA GLY A 85 11.08 4.88 26.82
C GLY A 85 9.88 4.19 27.45
N SER A 86 8.66 4.68 27.23
CA SER A 86 7.48 4.13 27.89
C SER A 86 7.08 2.77 27.33
N PHE A 87 6.75 1.83 28.22
CA PHE A 87 6.32 0.48 27.81
C PHE A 87 5.08 0.51 26.90
N ARG A 88 4.17 1.46 27.13
CA ARG A 88 3.00 1.69 26.26
C ARG A 88 3.44 2.03 24.83
N PHE A 89 4.43 2.90 24.66
CA PHE A 89 4.92 3.30 23.35
C PHE A 89 5.64 2.17 22.64
N SER A 90 6.42 1.36 23.35
CA SER A 90 7.05 0.15 22.79
C SER A 90 6.00 -0.84 22.26
N ILE A 91 4.95 -1.14 23.04
CA ILE A 91 3.85 -2.00 22.58
C ILE A 91 3.19 -1.41 21.32
N CYS A 92 2.84 -0.12 21.35
CA CYS A 92 2.27 0.53 20.18
C CYS A 92 3.18 0.44 18.95
N THR A 93 4.48 0.61 19.13
CA THR A 93 5.47 0.55 18.05
C THR A 93 5.55 -0.83 17.42
N VAL A 94 5.60 -1.89 18.25
CA VAL A 94 5.61 -3.28 17.76
C VAL A 94 4.32 -3.59 17.02
N VAL A 95 3.16 -3.28 17.61
CA VAL A 95 1.86 -3.54 16.98
C VAL A 95 1.71 -2.80 15.65
N TRP A 96 2.06 -1.52 15.58
CA TRP A 96 2.02 -0.78 14.33
C TRP A 96 2.98 -1.34 13.30
N TYR A 97 4.21 -1.69 13.69
CA TYR A 97 5.19 -2.26 12.78
C TYR A 97 4.72 -3.60 12.21
N ASP A 98 4.18 -4.50 13.03
CA ASP A 98 3.75 -5.83 12.61
C ASP A 98 2.59 -5.75 11.60
N ILE A 99 1.61 -4.88 11.85
CA ILE A 99 0.48 -4.66 10.93
C ILE A 99 0.96 -4.00 9.63
N LEU A 100 1.80 -2.97 9.75
CA LEU A 100 2.28 -2.20 8.60
C LEU A 100 3.23 -3.01 7.73
N SER A 101 4.11 -3.83 8.30
CA SER A 101 5.09 -4.64 7.55
C SER A 101 4.40 -5.70 6.70
N GLN A 102 3.39 -6.39 7.24
CA GLN A 102 2.60 -7.38 6.50
C GLN A 102 1.86 -6.74 5.31
N THR A 103 1.16 -5.64 5.56
CA THR A 103 0.41 -4.90 4.51
C THR A 103 1.35 -4.29 3.47
N HIS A 104 2.50 -3.80 3.90
CA HIS A 104 3.53 -3.21 3.03
C HIS A 104 4.12 -4.21 2.04
N HIS A 105 4.44 -5.42 2.52
CA HIS A 105 4.98 -6.47 1.66
C HIS A 105 4.01 -6.81 0.53
N VAL A 106 2.73 -7.03 0.85
CA VAL A 106 1.71 -7.34 -0.17
C VAL A 106 1.46 -6.18 -1.10
N SER A 107 1.42 -4.94 -0.61
CA SER A 107 1.25 -3.83 -1.56
C SER A 107 2.44 -3.70 -2.50
N LYS A 108 3.68 -3.92 -2.06
CA LYS A 108 4.85 -3.90 -2.95
C LYS A 108 4.75 -4.98 -4.02
N LEU A 109 4.32 -6.19 -3.65
CA LEU A 109 4.05 -7.26 -4.61
C LEU A 109 2.99 -6.81 -5.62
N MET A 110 1.87 -6.27 -5.15
CA MET A 110 0.76 -5.82 -5.99
C MET A 110 1.11 -4.65 -6.94
N GLN A 111 2.20 -3.93 -6.67
CA GLN A 111 2.70 -2.86 -7.54
C GLN A 111 3.53 -3.38 -8.73
N SER A 112 3.79 -4.68 -8.80
CA SER A 112 4.49 -5.29 -9.94
C SER A 112 3.70 -5.05 -11.25
N PRO A 113 4.36 -4.67 -12.36
CA PRO A 113 3.70 -4.47 -13.65
C PRO A 113 3.08 -5.75 -14.23
N SER A 114 3.55 -6.92 -13.80
CA SER A 114 3.05 -8.23 -14.22
C SER A 114 2.06 -8.84 -13.24
N MET A 115 1.54 -8.06 -12.27
CA MET A 115 0.62 -8.57 -11.26
C MET A 115 -0.73 -8.93 -11.88
N GLN A 116 -1.17 -10.18 -11.69
CA GLN A 116 -2.46 -10.67 -12.12
C GLN A 116 -3.51 -10.56 -11.00
N VAL A 117 -4.78 -10.42 -11.37
CA VAL A 117 -5.89 -10.20 -10.44
C VAL A 117 -6.09 -11.38 -9.49
N ASP A 118 -5.97 -12.61 -9.99
CA ASP A 118 -6.10 -13.85 -9.23
C ASP A 118 -5.03 -13.99 -8.14
N VAL A 119 -3.76 -13.72 -8.49
CA VAL A 119 -2.62 -13.71 -7.56
C VAL A 119 -2.84 -12.62 -6.52
N ALA A 120 -3.26 -11.43 -6.92
CA ALA A 120 -3.52 -10.32 -6.01
C ALA A 120 -4.63 -10.64 -4.99
N VAL A 121 -5.71 -11.27 -5.44
CA VAL A 121 -6.79 -11.77 -4.57
C VAL A 121 -6.26 -12.81 -3.58
N SER A 122 -5.39 -13.73 -4.02
CA SER A 122 -4.80 -14.73 -3.12
C SER A 122 -3.90 -14.12 -2.04
N LEU A 123 -3.10 -13.10 -2.39
CA LEU A 123 -2.24 -12.37 -1.48
C LEU A 123 -3.04 -11.58 -0.45
N LEU A 124 -4.13 -10.92 -0.87
CA LEU A 124 -5.02 -10.19 0.03
C LEU A 124 -5.73 -11.13 1.01
N ASN A 125 -6.21 -12.29 0.54
CA ASN A 125 -6.78 -13.34 1.40
C ASN A 125 -5.79 -13.83 2.46
N ARG A 126 -4.51 -13.98 2.08
CA ARG A 126 -3.46 -14.36 3.01
C ARG A 126 -3.27 -13.29 4.10
N VAL A 127 -3.16 -12.02 3.73
CA VAL A 127 -3.00 -10.92 4.71
C VAL A 127 -4.20 -10.81 5.64
N GLU A 128 -5.42 -10.99 5.13
CA GLU A 128 -6.60 -10.98 5.99
C GLU A 128 -6.52 -12.10 7.05
N LYS A 129 -6.16 -13.32 6.65
CA LYS A 129 -5.97 -14.45 7.57
C LYS A 129 -4.83 -14.19 8.57
N ASP A 130 -3.72 -13.62 8.10
CA ASP A 130 -2.58 -13.28 8.95
C ASP A 130 -2.97 -12.23 9.99
N LEU A 131 -3.74 -11.19 9.61
CA LEU A 131 -4.28 -10.19 10.55
C LEU A 131 -5.29 -10.77 11.54
N GLN A 132 -6.14 -11.71 11.11
CA GLN A 132 -7.07 -12.41 12.01
C GLN A 132 -6.34 -13.33 13.00
N SER A 133 -5.29 -14.01 12.55
CA SER A 133 -4.42 -14.81 13.43
C SER A 133 -3.67 -13.93 14.42
N TYR A 134 -3.14 -12.80 13.94
CA TYR A 134 -2.48 -11.79 14.76
C TYR A 134 -3.44 -11.20 15.78
N ARG A 135 -4.71 -10.94 15.44
CA ARG A 135 -5.72 -10.54 16.42
C ARG A 135 -5.87 -11.53 17.57
N ALA A 136 -5.82 -12.84 17.30
CA ALA A 136 -6.07 -13.86 18.32
C ALA A 136 -4.89 -14.06 19.28
N THR A 137 -3.65 -13.93 18.78
CA THR A 137 -2.44 -14.34 19.53
C THR A 137 -1.36 -13.27 19.63
N GLY A 138 -1.42 -12.24 18.78
CA GLY A 138 -0.36 -11.27 18.54
C GLY A 138 -0.13 -10.26 19.66
N PHE A 139 -1.09 -10.06 20.57
CA PHE A 139 -0.89 -9.11 21.66
C PHE A 139 0.19 -9.57 22.63
N VAL A 140 0.23 -10.87 22.93
CA VAL A 140 1.23 -11.46 23.85
C VAL A 140 2.62 -11.40 23.23
N THR A 141 2.74 -11.71 21.93
CA THR A 141 4.03 -11.63 21.22
C THR A 141 4.51 -10.19 21.11
N ALA A 142 3.61 -9.24 20.84
CA ALA A 142 3.93 -7.82 20.81
C ALA A 142 4.37 -7.30 22.19
N GLN A 143 3.75 -7.80 23.26
CA GLN A 143 4.14 -7.48 24.64
C GLN A 143 5.54 -8.00 24.97
N MET A 144 5.87 -9.23 24.59
CA MET A 144 7.21 -9.79 24.80
C MET A 144 8.27 -8.98 24.06
N ALA A 145 8.08 -8.72 22.76
CA ALA A 145 9.00 -7.90 21.98
C ALA A 145 9.14 -6.47 22.54
N ALA A 146 8.08 -5.89 23.09
CA ALA A 146 8.14 -4.59 23.74
C ALA A 146 8.92 -4.62 25.06
N LYS A 147 8.93 -5.74 25.79
CA LYS A 147 9.77 -5.91 26.99
C LYS A 147 11.24 -5.94 26.61
N ASP A 148 11.60 -6.69 25.58
CA ASP A 148 12.97 -6.74 25.07
C ASP A 148 13.48 -5.32 24.70
N ILE A 149 12.66 -4.53 24.01
CA ILE A 149 12.97 -3.12 23.70
C ILE A 149 13.17 -2.27 24.97
N CYS A 150 12.36 -2.48 26.01
CA CYS A 150 12.51 -1.78 27.28
C CYS A 150 13.77 -2.20 28.04
N GLU A 151 14.13 -3.49 28.00
CA GLU A 151 15.36 -4.02 28.58
C GLU A 151 16.60 -3.41 27.91
N GLU A 152 16.62 -3.32 26.57
CA GLU A 152 17.69 -2.63 25.83
C GLU A 152 17.85 -1.16 26.23
N MET A 153 16.73 -0.48 26.59
CA MET A 153 16.74 0.90 27.04
C MET A 153 17.03 1.07 28.54
N ASN A 154 17.18 -0.03 29.30
CA ASN A 154 17.23 -0.03 30.77
C ASN A 154 16.03 0.69 31.41
N VAL A 155 14.82 0.51 30.88
CA VAL A 155 13.57 1.09 31.41
C VAL A 155 12.66 -0.01 31.95
N GLU A 156 12.00 0.26 33.08
CA GLU A 156 11.05 -0.67 33.68
C GLU A 156 9.80 -0.85 32.80
N ALA A 157 9.47 -2.09 32.46
CA ALA A 157 8.35 -2.44 31.59
C ALA A 157 6.99 -2.39 32.33
N VAL A 158 6.62 -1.21 32.84
CA VAL A 158 5.39 -1.01 33.63
C VAL A 158 4.45 -0.02 32.94
N LEU A 159 3.17 -0.39 32.84
CA LEU A 159 2.12 0.53 32.43
C LEU A 159 1.71 1.41 33.61
N GLN A 160 1.98 2.71 33.54
CA GLN A 160 1.51 3.63 34.56
C GLN A 160 -0.01 3.75 34.53
N GLN A 161 -0.67 3.29 35.59
CA GLN A 161 -2.10 3.42 35.76
C GLN A 161 -2.45 4.88 36.11
N LYS A 162 -3.20 5.55 35.23
CA LYS A 162 -3.74 6.87 35.56
C LYS A 162 -4.82 6.69 36.62
N ARG A 163 -4.59 7.25 37.82
CA ARG A 163 -5.57 7.23 38.92
C ARG A 163 -6.90 7.80 38.42
N LEU A 164 -7.95 6.99 38.42
CA LEU A 164 -9.30 7.45 38.10
C LEU A 164 -9.77 8.39 39.20
N ARG A 165 -10.17 9.62 38.84
CA ARG A 165 -10.80 10.54 39.78
C ARG A 165 -12.21 10.02 40.05
N SER A 166 -12.46 9.53 41.26
CA SER A 166 -13.81 9.15 41.67
C SER A 166 -14.64 10.42 41.85
N THR A 167 -15.66 10.61 41.01
CA THR A 167 -16.72 11.58 41.23
C THR A 167 -17.83 10.89 42.03
N LYS A 168 -18.29 11.50 43.12
CA LYS A 168 -19.49 11.04 43.84
C LYS A 168 -20.67 11.08 42.86
N ARG A 169 -21.36 9.94 42.67
CA ARG A 169 -22.59 9.83 41.88
C ARG A 169 -23.76 9.51 42.82
N HIS A 170 -24.93 10.07 42.53
CA HIS A 170 -26.10 10.00 43.42
C HIS A 170 -26.90 8.69 43.29
N PHE A 171 -26.74 7.92 42.21
CA PHE A 171 -27.56 6.73 41.94
C PHE A 171 -26.73 5.57 41.38
N THR A 172 -27.00 4.35 41.88
CA THR A 172 -26.24 3.11 41.57
C THR A 172 -26.71 2.40 40.29
N TYR A 173 -27.90 2.69 39.78
CA TYR A 173 -28.49 2.02 38.61
C TYR A 173 -28.12 2.66 37.26
N GLU A 174 -27.46 3.82 37.25
CA GLU A 174 -26.83 4.42 36.07
C GLU A 174 -25.37 3.95 35.90
N ALA A 175 -25.13 2.66 36.18
CA ALA A 175 -23.80 2.07 36.10
C ALA A 175 -23.38 1.92 34.64
N SER A 176 -22.40 2.71 34.19
CA SER A 176 -21.59 2.34 33.03
C SER A 176 -20.81 1.08 33.35
N ASP A 177 -20.61 0.20 32.36
CA ASP A 177 -19.80 -1.03 32.46
C ASP A 177 -18.55 -0.83 33.34
N GLU A 178 -18.29 -1.79 34.24
CA GLU A 178 -17.14 -1.71 35.14
C GLU A 178 -15.84 -1.49 34.34
N PRO A 179 -15.06 -0.44 34.66
CA PRO A 179 -13.82 -0.19 33.95
C PRO A 179 -12.85 -1.35 34.18
N LEU A 180 -12.31 -1.90 33.09
CA LEU A 180 -11.24 -2.92 33.13
C LEU A 180 -10.14 -2.49 34.12
N SER A 181 -9.95 -3.32 35.15
CA SER A 181 -8.97 -3.13 36.23
C SER A 181 -7.53 -3.29 35.72
N ASP A 182 -7.30 -4.22 34.79
CA ASP A 182 -5.99 -4.47 34.21
C ASP A 182 -5.68 -3.48 33.06
N ALA A 183 -4.58 -2.74 33.22
CA ALA A 183 -4.08 -1.78 32.24
C ALA A 183 -3.66 -2.45 30.93
N LEU A 184 -3.15 -3.68 30.98
CA LEU A 184 -2.76 -4.44 29.79
C LEU A 184 -3.98 -4.88 29.01
N LYS A 185 -4.96 -5.51 29.68
CA LYS A 185 -6.23 -5.87 29.03
C LYS A 185 -6.96 -4.66 28.46
N LYS A 186 -6.91 -3.52 29.15
CA LYS A 186 -7.45 -2.26 28.63
C LYS A 186 -6.74 -1.82 27.35
N LEU A 187 -5.41 -1.90 27.29
CA LEU A 187 -4.65 -1.57 26.08
C LEU A 187 -4.97 -2.53 24.94
N GLU A 188 -5.08 -3.82 25.24
CA GLU A 188 -5.47 -4.85 24.28
C GLU A 188 -6.83 -4.53 23.65
N VAL A 189 -7.85 -4.26 24.47
CA VAL A 189 -9.21 -4.03 23.96
C VAL A 189 -9.35 -2.68 23.27
N THR A 190 -8.80 -1.61 23.85
CA THR A 190 -9.03 -0.24 23.36
C THR A 190 -8.11 0.18 22.21
N PHE A 191 -6.94 -0.45 22.07
CA PHE A 191 -5.96 -0.12 21.04
C PHE A 191 -5.70 -1.30 20.12
N PHE A 192 -5.18 -2.42 20.63
CA PHE A 192 -4.75 -3.54 19.79
C PHE A 192 -5.90 -4.10 18.96
N ASN A 193 -7.00 -4.45 19.62
CA ASN A 193 -8.17 -5.01 18.96
C ASN A 193 -8.75 -4.05 17.93
N VAL A 194 -8.93 -2.78 18.31
CA VAL A 194 -9.50 -1.75 17.43
C VAL A 194 -8.62 -1.52 16.19
N VAL A 195 -7.31 -1.47 16.35
CA VAL A 195 -6.37 -1.21 15.25
C VAL A 195 -6.27 -2.41 14.31
N VAL A 196 -6.16 -3.63 14.85
CA VAL A 196 -6.11 -4.84 14.04
C VAL A 196 -7.44 -5.07 13.30
N ASP A 197 -8.58 -4.84 13.95
CA ASP A 197 -9.90 -4.93 13.31
C ASP A 197 -10.07 -3.90 12.20
N ALA A 198 -9.65 -2.65 12.45
CA ALA A 198 -9.70 -1.61 11.44
C ALA A 198 -8.82 -1.96 10.23
N ALA A 199 -7.61 -2.49 10.46
CA ALA A 199 -6.72 -2.94 9.40
C ALA A 199 -7.32 -4.11 8.61
N ALA A 200 -7.85 -5.13 9.29
CA ALA A 200 -8.50 -6.27 8.66
C ALA A 200 -9.75 -5.86 7.86
N SER A 201 -10.57 -4.97 8.41
CA SER A 201 -11.76 -4.44 7.74
C SER A 201 -11.39 -3.64 6.49
N ALA A 202 -10.36 -2.81 6.54
CA ALA A 202 -9.89 -2.04 5.38
C ALA A 202 -9.34 -2.95 4.27
N VAL A 203 -8.61 -4.02 4.63
CA VAL A 203 -8.16 -5.03 3.66
C VAL A 203 -9.35 -5.77 3.04
N ARG A 204 -10.35 -6.14 3.84
CA ARG A 204 -11.56 -6.83 3.38
C ARG A 204 -12.43 -5.97 2.46
N GLU A 205 -12.60 -4.69 2.76
CA GLU A 205 -13.34 -3.76 1.91
C GLU A 205 -12.70 -3.68 0.52
N ARG A 206 -11.37 -3.48 0.49
CA ARG A 206 -10.61 -3.47 -0.77
C ARG A 206 -10.65 -4.81 -1.51
N PHE A 207 -10.68 -5.92 -0.77
CA PHE A 207 -10.81 -7.26 -1.30
C PHE A 207 -12.14 -7.47 -2.03
N SER A 208 -13.27 -7.01 -1.46
CA SER A 208 -14.60 -7.21 -2.04
C SER A 208 -14.69 -6.73 -3.49
N THR A 209 -14.05 -5.59 -3.80
CA THR A 209 -14.06 -5.02 -5.15
C THR A 209 -13.22 -5.85 -6.12
N LEU A 210 -12.00 -6.24 -5.73
CA LEU A 210 -11.12 -7.07 -6.55
C LEU A 210 -11.67 -8.48 -6.76
N GLN A 211 -12.31 -9.04 -5.74
CA GLN A 211 -12.99 -10.32 -5.80
C GLN A 211 -14.16 -10.28 -6.80
N ASN A 212 -14.99 -9.24 -6.75
CA ASN A 212 -16.07 -9.06 -7.74
C ASN A 212 -15.52 -8.95 -9.18
N VAL A 213 -14.39 -8.29 -9.38
CA VAL A 213 -13.72 -8.23 -10.70
C VAL A 213 -13.20 -9.61 -11.10
N LYS A 214 -12.53 -10.32 -10.18
CA LYS A 214 -12.06 -11.69 -10.42
C LYS A 214 -13.20 -12.62 -10.81
N GLU A 215 -14.35 -12.53 -10.15
CA GLU A 215 -15.52 -13.36 -10.46
C GLU A 215 -16.06 -13.07 -11.86
N LYS A 216 -16.16 -11.79 -12.25
CA LYS A 216 -16.62 -11.40 -13.59
C LYS A 216 -15.71 -11.88 -14.73
N PHE A 217 -14.40 -11.93 -14.50
CA PHE A 217 -13.41 -12.42 -15.48
C PHE A 217 -13.00 -13.89 -15.22
N GLY A 218 -13.61 -14.55 -14.24
CA GLY A 218 -13.24 -15.88 -13.77
C GLY A 218 -13.41 -16.96 -14.83
N VAL A 219 -14.40 -16.77 -15.72
CA VAL A 219 -14.67 -17.64 -16.87
C VAL A 219 -13.43 -17.89 -17.72
N LEU A 220 -12.57 -16.88 -17.90
CA LEU A 220 -11.37 -16.97 -18.73
C LEU A 220 -10.31 -17.92 -18.16
N SER A 221 -10.34 -18.15 -16.84
CA SER A 221 -9.40 -19.05 -16.15
C SER A 221 -9.99 -20.46 -15.95
N ASN A 222 -11.30 -20.56 -15.74
CA ASN A 222 -11.96 -21.77 -15.25
C ASN A 222 -12.92 -22.43 -16.24
N PHE A 223 -13.06 -21.93 -17.48
CA PHE A 223 -14.05 -22.42 -18.45
C PHE A 223 -14.03 -23.95 -18.67
N LYS A 224 -12.88 -24.62 -18.53
CA LYS A 224 -12.76 -26.08 -18.66
C LYS A 224 -13.47 -26.88 -17.56
N ASN A 225 -13.70 -26.27 -16.40
CA ASN A 225 -14.29 -26.93 -15.23
C ASN A 225 -15.77 -26.58 -15.04
N LEU A 226 -16.33 -25.69 -15.87
CA LEU A 226 -17.71 -25.22 -15.76
C LEU A 226 -18.67 -26.11 -16.54
N GLN A 227 -19.89 -26.27 -16.04
CA GLN A 227 -20.95 -26.90 -16.82
C GLN A 227 -21.49 -25.92 -17.88
N ASP A 228 -22.09 -26.47 -18.94
CA ASP A 228 -22.62 -25.68 -20.07
C ASP A 228 -23.57 -24.54 -19.66
N SER A 229 -24.44 -24.78 -18.68
CA SER A 229 -25.37 -23.77 -18.16
C SER A 229 -24.67 -22.66 -17.37
N GLU A 230 -23.62 -23.00 -16.62
CA GLU A 230 -22.81 -22.06 -15.85
C GLU A 230 -21.93 -21.23 -16.78
N LEU A 231 -21.29 -21.87 -17.76
CA LEU A 231 -20.46 -21.23 -18.78
C LEU A 231 -21.25 -20.15 -19.52
N GLN A 232 -22.49 -20.44 -19.90
CA GLN A 232 -23.35 -19.48 -20.59
C GLN A 232 -23.67 -18.27 -19.71
N LYS A 233 -24.02 -18.49 -18.45
CA LYS A 233 -24.31 -17.42 -17.49
C LYS A 233 -23.08 -16.55 -17.22
N GLU A 234 -21.89 -17.15 -17.09
CA GLU A 234 -20.66 -16.40 -16.86
C GLU A 234 -20.26 -15.58 -18.10
N CYS A 235 -20.41 -16.12 -19.31
CA CYS A 235 -20.15 -15.37 -20.55
C CYS A 235 -21.13 -14.21 -20.73
N GLU A 236 -22.41 -14.39 -20.43
CA GLU A 236 -23.41 -13.31 -20.43
C GLU A 236 -23.09 -12.23 -19.37
N THR A 237 -22.57 -12.64 -18.21
CA THR A 237 -22.11 -11.72 -17.16
C THR A 237 -20.91 -10.91 -17.62
N LEU A 238 -19.96 -11.52 -18.34
CA LEU A 238 -18.80 -10.85 -18.91
C LEU A 238 -19.22 -9.86 -20.00
N GLN A 239 -20.11 -10.25 -20.92
CA GLN A 239 -20.70 -9.37 -21.93
C GLN A 239 -21.37 -8.14 -21.30
N THR A 240 -22.17 -8.35 -20.25
CA THR A 240 -22.83 -7.26 -19.53
C THR A 240 -21.81 -6.35 -18.83
N THR A 241 -20.71 -6.91 -18.33
CA THR A 241 -19.63 -6.17 -17.68
C THR A 241 -18.85 -5.29 -18.67
N LEU A 242 -18.68 -5.76 -19.90
CA LEU A 242 -17.97 -5.07 -20.98
C LEU A 242 -18.89 -4.26 -21.90
N HIS A 243 -20.14 -4.05 -21.47
CA HIS A 243 -21.10 -3.24 -22.21
C HIS A 243 -20.97 -1.76 -21.85
N PHE A 244 -20.72 -0.92 -22.85
CA PHE A 244 -20.67 0.53 -22.70
C PHE A 244 -21.41 1.23 -23.84
N LYS A 245 -22.36 2.10 -23.51
CA LYS A 245 -23.11 2.95 -24.46
C LYS A 245 -23.73 2.19 -25.65
N GLY A 246 -24.27 1.00 -25.42
CA GLY A 246 -24.97 0.23 -26.46
C GLY A 246 -24.07 -0.69 -27.29
N HIS A 247 -22.77 -0.73 -27.00
CA HIS A 247 -21.82 -1.66 -27.61
C HIS A 247 -21.16 -2.52 -26.53
N SER A 248 -20.98 -3.80 -26.82
CA SER A 248 -20.20 -4.72 -26.00
C SER A 248 -18.91 -5.04 -26.73
N ASP A 249 -17.79 -5.06 -26.02
CA ASP A 249 -16.49 -5.47 -26.59
C ASP A 249 -16.45 -6.98 -26.92
N VAL A 250 -17.38 -7.76 -26.37
CA VAL A 250 -17.44 -9.22 -26.49
C VAL A 250 -18.89 -9.67 -26.67
N ASP A 251 -19.14 -10.62 -27.59
CA ASP A 251 -20.40 -11.35 -27.69
C ASP A 251 -20.35 -12.62 -26.82
N GLY A 252 -21.21 -12.68 -25.81
CA GLY A 252 -21.22 -13.79 -24.86
C GLY A 252 -21.62 -15.12 -25.49
N ARG A 253 -22.46 -15.13 -26.54
CA ARG A 253 -22.90 -16.37 -27.20
C ARG A 253 -21.80 -16.94 -28.08
N GLU A 254 -21.12 -16.08 -28.84
CA GLU A 254 -19.96 -16.48 -29.64
C GLU A 254 -18.81 -16.91 -28.73
N LEU A 255 -18.56 -16.20 -27.62
CA LEU A 255 -17.56 -16.59 -26.64
C LEU A 255 -17.80 -18.00 -26.08
N VAL A 256 -19.05 -18.38 -25.78
CA VAL A 256 -19.37 -19.74 -25.33
C VAL A 256 -18.96 -20.78 -26.39
N GLN A 257 -19.24 -20.50 -27.67
CA GLN A 257 -18.87 -21.41 -28.76
C GLN A 257 -17.35 -21.50 -28.93
N GLU A 258 -16.66 -20.37 -28.87
CA GLU A 258 -15.20 -20.28 -28.90
C GLU A 258 -14.57 -21.10 -27.77
N LEU A 259 -15.06 -20.93 -26.54
CA LEU A 259 -14.55 -21.65 -25.37
C LEU A 259 -14.80 -23.16 -25.44
N LYS A 260 -15.95 -23.60 -25.97
CA LYS A 260 -16.25 -25.03 -26.17
C LYS A 260 -15.38 -25.66 -27.27
N ASN A 261 -15.05 -24.90 -28.30
CA ASN A 261 -14.22 -25.35 -29.42
C ASN A 261 -12.73 -25.15 -29.14
N PHE A 262 -12.35 -24.66 -27.96
CA PHE A 262 -10.96 -24.42 -27.61
C PHE A 262 -10.25 -25.75 -27.32
N PRO A 263 -9.11 -26.04 -27.96
CA PRO A 263 -8.47 -27.35 -27.87
C PRO A 263 -7.92 -27.65 -26.46
N ASP A 264 -7.87 -28.94 -26.13
CA ASP A 264 -7.22 -29.41 -24.91
C ASP A 264 -5.71 -29.23 -24.98
N LEU A 265 -5.24 -28.15 -24.36
CA LEU A 265 -3.82 -27.88 -24.20
C LEU A 265 -3.15 -28.89 -23.21
N PRO A 266 -1.90 -29.31 -23.47
CA PRO A 266 -1.20 -30.31 -22.66
C PRO A 266 -0.90 -29.86 -21.22
N SER A 267 -0.86 -28.55 -20.96
CA SER A 267 -0.71 -28.00 -19.62
C SER A 267 -2.07 -27.86 -18.95
N LYS A 268 -2.31 -28.63 -17.87
CA LYS A 268 -3.57 -28.67 -17.11
C LYS A 268 -3.98 -27.34 -16.45
N SER A 269 -3.08 -26.35 -16.40
CA SER A 269 -3.31 -25.05 -15.79
C SER A 269 -2.40 -24.02 -16.45
N MET A 270 -2.84 -23.38 -17.53
CA MET A 270 -2.14 -22.23 -18.09
C MET A 270 -2.63 -20.95 -17.44
N THR A 271 -1.72 -20.03 -17.17
CA THR A 271 -2.07 -18.67 -16.76
C THR A 271 -2.76 -17.92 -17.92
N LEU A 272 -3.52 -16.87 -17.62
CA LEU A 272 -4.17 -16.04 -18.66
C LEU A 272 -3.16 -15.49 -19.67
N LEU A 273 -1.95 -15.16 -19.22
CA LEU A 273 -0.88 -14.66 -20.08
C LEU A 273 -0.39 -15.74 -21.04
N GLU A 274 -0.15 -16.96 -20.55
CA GLU A 274 0.26 -18.10 -21.39
C GLU A 274 -0.81 -18.44 -22.44
N LEU A 275 -2.09 -18.35 -22.06
CA LEU A 275 -3.21 -18.55 -22.98
C LEU A 275 -3.22 -17.49 -24.09
N LEU A 276 -3.03 -16.22 -23.73
CA LEU A 276 -2.92 -15.13 -24.70
C LEU A 276 -1.71 -15.32 -25.63
N THR A 277 -0.54 -15.65 -25.07
CA THR A 277 0.68 -15.89 -25.84
C THR A 277 0.48 -17.05 -26.82
N PHE A 278 -0.18 -18.13 -26.39
CA PHE A 278 -0.49 -19.27 -27.27
C PHE A 278 -1.38 -18.86 -28.45
N ILE A 279 -2.45 -18.10 -28.21
CA ILE A 279 -3.35 -17.62 -29.29
C ILE A 279 -2.57 -16.72 -30.26
N HIS A 280 -1.66 -15.90 -29.74
CA HIS A 280 -0.82 -15.03 -30.56
C HIS A 280 0.18 -15.81 -31.43
N GLU A 281 0.97 -16.69 -30.82
CA GLU A 281 2.01 -17.47 -31.50
C GLU A 281 1.46 -18.44 -32.56
N LYS A 282 0.22 -18.90 -32.38
CA LYS A 282 -0.47 -19.78 -33.32
C LYS A 282 -1.37 -19.05 -34.30
N GLU A 283 -1.38 -17.71 -34.29
CA GLU A 283 -2.18 -16.88 -35.19
C GLU A 283 -3.70 -17.20 -35.13
N LEU A 284 -4.19 -17.61 -33.95
CA LEU A 284 -5.58 -18.06 -33.75
C LEU A 284 -6.56 -16.92 -33.43
N ALA A 285 -6.13 -15.67 -33.55
CA ALA A 285 -6.93 -14.50 -33.18
C ALA A 285 -8.20 -14.34 -34.03
N GLU A 286 -8.19 -14.81 -35.29
CA GLU A 286 -9.37 -14.80 -36.16
C GLU A 286 -10.37 -15.91 -35.82
N ILE A 287 -9.90 -17.01 -35.21
CA ILE A 287 -10.74 -18.16 -34.83
C ILE A 287 -11.38 -17.93 -33.46
N TYR A 288 -10.68 -17.23 -32.56
CA TYR A 288 -11.14 -16.93 -31.20
C TYR A 288 -11.14 -15.42 -30.91
N PRO A 289 -11.86 -14.58 -31.68
CA PRO A 289 -11.82 -13.13 -31.56
C PRO A 289 -12.37 -12.62 -30.22
N ASN A 290 -13.43 -13.24 -29.69
CA ASN A 290 -14.03 -12.85 -28.42
C ASN A 290 -13.13 -13.21 -27.25
N LEU A 291 -12.57 -14.43 -27.25
CA LEU A 291 -11.61 -14.88 -26.24
C LEU A 291 -10.33 -14.03 -26.26
N TRP A 292 -9.79 -13.74 -27.45
CA TRP A 292 -8.63 -12.87 -27.61
C TRP A 292 -8.86 -11.48 -27.00
N THR A 293 -10.01 -10.88 -27.30
CA THR A 293 -10.38 -9.56 -26.77
C THR A 293 -10.56 -9.59 -25.26
N ALA A 294 -11.30 -10.58 -24.74
CA ALA A 294 -11.55 -10.75 -23.32
C ALA A 294 -10.24 -10.96 -22.52
N LEU A 295 -9.31 -11.77 -23.03
CA LEU A 295 -8.00 -12.00 -22.40
C LEU A 295 -7.15 -10.72 -22.35
N ARG A 296 -7.11 -9.95 -23.44
CA ARG A 296 -6.40 -8.67 -23.47
C ARG A 296 -6.96 -7.68 -22.48
N ILE A 297 -8.29 -7.56 -22.39
CA ILE A 297 -8.94 -6.70 -21.41
C ILE A 297 -8.60 -7.19 -20.00
N GLY A 298 -8.81 -8.48 -19.70
CA GLY A 298 -8.53 -9.06 -18.38
C GLY A 298 -7.09 -8.87 -17.90
N LEU A 299 -6.11 -9.04 -18.78
CA LEU A 299 -4.67 -8.87 -18.47
C LEU A 299 -4.24 -7.40 -18.33
N THR A 300 -5.00 -6.46 -18.89
CA THR A 300 -4.70 -5.02 -18.81
C THR A 300 -5.44 -4.32 -17.66
N LEU A 301 -6.27 -5.05 -16.91
CA LEU A 301 -6.93 -4.51 -15.73
C LEU A 301 -5.89 -4.11 -14.68
N PRO A 302 -5.90 -2.83 -14.22
CA PRO A 302 -4.97 -2.39 -13.20
C PRO A 302 -5.34 -3.00 -11.85
N VAL A 303 -4.51 -3.91 -11.34
CA VAL A 303 -4.63 -4.43 -9.96
C VAL A 303 -4.33 -3.32 -8.94
N THR A 304 -3.40 -2.41 -9.27
CA THR A 304 -3.07 -1.25 -8.44
C THR A 304 -2.79 -0.01 -9.26
N VAL A 305 -2.84 1.14 -8.57
CA VAL A 305 -2.52 2.47 -9.11
C VAL A 305 -0.99 2.68 -9.27
N ALA A 306 -0.17 1.62 -9.14
CA ALA A 306 1.30 1.69 -9.20
C ALA A 306 1.84 2.33 -10.49
N GLY A 307 1.13 2.12 -11.61
CA GLY A 307 1.43 2.79 -12.88
C GLY A 307 1.38 4.31 -12.74
N ALA A 308 0.35 4.84 -12.08
CA ALA A 308 0.22 6.27 -11.84
C ALA A 308 1.26 6.80 -10.85
N GLU A 309 1.64 6.02 -9.82
CA GLU A 309 2.70 6.42 -8.87
C GLU A 309 4.07 6.58 -9.54
N ARG A 310 4.42 5.70 -10.49
CA ARG A 310 5.61 5.86 -11.35
C ARG A 310 5.54 7.14 -12.19
N SER A 311 4.38 7.42 -12.78
CA SER A 311 4.13 8.67 -13.51
C SER A 311 4.30 9.91 -12.63
N PHE A 312 3.81 9.89 -11.40
CA PHE A 312 4.00 10.99 -10.44
C PHE A 312 5.46 11.18 -10.01
N SER A 313 6.24 10.10 -9.91
CA SER A 313 7.68 10.18 -9.63
C SER A 313 8.43 10.89 -10.77
N LYS A 314 8.12 10.57 -12.02
CA LYS A 314 8.68 11.26 -13.20
C LYS A 314 8.21 12.71 -13.30
N LEU A 315 6.94 12.97 -13.00
CA LEU A 315 6.39 14.33 -12.95
C LEU A 315 7.15 15.22 -11.96
N LYS A 316 7.62 14.70 -10.82
CA LYS A 316 8.44 15.47 -9.87
C LYS A 316 9.79 15.91 -10.47
N LEU A 317 10.35 15.14 -11.40
CA LEU A 317 11.59 15.49 -12.11
C LEU A 317 11.34 16.51 -13.23
N ILE A 318 10.17 16.43 -13.87
CA ILE A 318 9.80 17.33 -14.98
C ILE A 318 9.34 18.70 -14.44
N LYS A 319 8.49 18.70 -13.40
CA LYS A 319 7.89 19.88 -12.80
C LYS A 319 8.70 20.31 -11.58
N THR A 320 9.79 21.00 -11.84
CA THR A 320 10.63 21.63 -10.81
C THR A 320 10.20 23.07 -10.54
N TYR A 321 10.68 23.66 -9.45
CA TYR A 321 10.41 25.06 -9.09
C TYR A 321 10.75 26.02 -10.24
N LEU A 322 11.89 25.78 -10.91
CA LEU A 322 12.36 26.56 -12.06
C LEU A 322 11.54 26.33 -13.35
N ARG A 323 10.68 25.31 -13.39
CA ARG A 323 9.86 24.93 -14.56
C ARG A 323 8.37 24.99 -14.26
N SER A 324 7.98 25.82 -13.30
CA SER A 324 6.61 25.90 -12.78
C SER A 324 5.58 26.51 -13.75
N THR A 325 6.02 27.24 -14.78
CA THR A 325 5.17 28.01 -15.71
C THR A 325 4.92 27.36 -17.08
N MET A 326 5.15 26.04 -17.23
CA MET A 326 4.91 25.35 -18.51
C MET A 326 3.42 25.10 -18.80
N SER A 327 3.05 25.09 -20.08
CA SER A 327 1.70 24.71 -20.53
C SER A 327 1.41 23.24 -20.26
N GLN A 328 0.12 22.91 -20.08
CA GLN A 328 -0.32 21.55 -19.78
C GLN A 328 0.03 20.56 -20.90
N GLU A 329 -0.06 20.97 -22.17
CA GLU A 329 0.33 20.14 -23.31
C GLU A 329 1.81 19.76 -23.25
N ARG A 330 2.69 20.73 -22.97
CA ARG A 330 4.12 20.50 -22.86
C ARG A 330 4.44 19.57 -21.68
N LEU A 331 3.77 19.77 -20.54
CA LEU A 331 3.93 18.89 -19.38
C LEU A 331 3.50 17.46 -19.70
N SER A 332 2.36 17.29 -20.37
CA SER A 332 1.84 15.98 -20.78
C SER A 332 2.81 15.27 -21.74
N GLY A 333 3.27 15.96 -22.79
CA GLY A 333 4.21 15.40 -23.76
C GLY A 333 5.54 14.96 -23.12
N LEU A 334 6.13 15.81 -22.27
CA LEU A 334 7.35 15.46 -21.53
C LEU A 334 7.13 14.28 -20.56
N SER A 335 5.96 14.19 -19.96
CA SER A 335 5.60 13.09 -19.06
C SER A 335 5.51 11.78 -19.82
N ILE A 336 4.84 11.77 -20.98
CA ILE A 336 4.72 10.59 -21.84
C ILE A 336 6.11 10.08 -22.25
N ILE A 337 6.99 10.97 -22.70
CA ILE A 337 8.37 10.63 -23.09
C ILE A 337 9.15 10.06 -21.90
N SER A 338 9.04 10.68 -20.72
CA SER A 338 9.79 10.26 -19.53
C SER A 338 9.28 8.96 -18.91
N ILE A 339 7.98 8.69 -18.99
CA ILE A 339 7.35 7.45 -18.51
C ILE A 339 7.71 6.30 -19.45
N ASN A 340 7.61 6.53 -20.76
CA ASN A 340 7.88 5.52 -21.79
C ASN A 340 9.29 5.65 -22.36
N TYR A 341 10.28 5.91 -21.50
CA TYR A 341 11.66 6.14 -21.91
C TYR A 341 12.20 5.02 -22.83
N ALA A 342 11.90 3.75 -22.52
CA ALA A 342 12.36 2.61 -23.31
C ALA A 342 11.82 2.61 -24.75
N VAL A 343 10.63 3.16 -24.98
CA VAL A 343 10.08 3.34 -26.33
C VAL A 343 10.65 4.61 -26.96
N ALA A 344 10.79 5.69 -26.18
CA ALA A 344 11.35 6.94 -26.66
C ALA A 344 12.82 6.82 -27.13
N GLU A 345 13.60 5.94 -26.50
CA GLU A 345 14.99 5.64 -26.88
C GLU A 345 15.08 4.96 -28.25
N GLN A 346 14.03 4.29 -28.71
CA GLN A 346 13.95 3.67 -30.03
C GLN A 346 13.60 4.67 -31.13
N ILE A 347 13.19 5.89 -30.78
CA ILE A 347 12.83 6.92 -31.75
C ILE A 347 14.11 7.61 -32.23
N SER A 348 14.35 7.57 -33.54
CA SER A 348 15.45 8.29 -34.18
C SER A 348 15.26 9.80 -34.09
N TYR A 349 16.29 10.51 -33.60
CA TYR A 349 16.27 11.97 -33.56
C TYR A 349 16.24 12.57 -34.98
N ASP A 350 16.92 11.94 -35.93
CA ASP A 350 16.99 12.42 -37.31
C ASP A 350 15.60 12.36 -37.95
N ASP A 351 14.87 11.27 -37.75
CA ASP A 351 13.49 11.11 -38.27
C ASP A 351 12.55 12.17 -37.70
N VAL A 352 12.68 12.50 -36.41
CA VAL A 352 11.88 13.53 -35.76
C VAL A 352 12.22 14.93 -36.28
N ILE A 353 13.50 15.20 -36.53
CA ILE A 353 13.96 16.47 -37.11
C ILE A 353 13.42 16.63 -38.53
N ASP A 354 13.51 15.58 -39.35
CA ASP A 354 13.02 15.57 -40.73
C ASP A 354 11.50 15.72 -40.79
N GLU A 355 10.76 15.01 -39.93
CA GLU A 355 9.30 15.17 -39.82
C GLU A 355 8.93 16.60 -39.38
N PHE A 356 9.63 17.16 -38.40
CA PHE A 356 9.39 18.53 -37.95
C PHE A 356 9.70 19.57 -39.04
N ALA A 357 10.82 19.41 -39.76
CA ALA A 357 11.21 20.26 -40.86
C ALA A 357 10.18 20.21 -42.00
N SER A 358 9.71 19.01 -42.36
CA SER A 358 8.67 18.82 -43.39
C SER A 358 7.34 19.47 -43.02
N LYS A 359 6.94 19.43 -41.74
CA LYS A 359 5.74 20.11 -41.22
C LYS A 359 5.87 21.63 -41.24
N LYS A 360 7.05 22.20 -40.92
CA LYS A 360 7.29 23.66 -40.99
C LYS A 360 7.40 24.21 -42.42
N ALA A 361 7.75 23.38 -43.40
CA ALA A 361 7.73 23.77 -44.81
C ALA A 361 6.31 24.15 -45.28
N ARG A 362 5.27 23.62 -44.63
CA ARG A 362 3.87 24.04 -44.82
C ARG A 362 3.43 24.88 -43.61
N LYS A 363 3.55 26.22 -43.71
CA LYS A 363 3.19 27.21 -42.66
C LYS A 363 2.03 26.78 -41.74
N VAL A 364 2.35 26.19 -40.59
CA VAL A 364 1.41 26.04 -39.46
C VAL A 364 1.60 27.27 -38.57
N LYS A 365 0.52 28.03 -38.35
CA LYS A 365 0.52 29.15 -37.39
C LYS A 365 0.56 28.59 -35.97
N PHE A 366 1.59 28.96 -35.22
CA PHE A 366 1.77 28.63 -33.81
C PHE A 366 0.86 29.45 -32.91
#